data_AF-A0A7Y8TGV5-F1
#
_entry.id   AF-A0A7Y8TGV5-F1
#
_cell.length_a   1.000
_cell.length_b   1.000
_cell.length_c   1.000
_cell.angle_alpha   90.00
_cell.angle_beta   90.00
_cell.angle_gamma   90.00
#
_symmetry.space_group_name_H-M   'P 1'
#
loop_
_entity.id
_entity.type
_entity.pdbx_description
1 polymer ?
#
loop_
_entity_poly.entity_id
_entity_poly.type
_entity_poly.pdbx_seq_one_letter_code
_entity_poly.pdbx_strand_id
1 'polypeptide(L)'
;MAKNEMDPQRWKQEVLKKYPSKIGKKREKSIIVHEGPGDIKQIQANVRTIPGIITQRGCTYAGCKGVVLGPTRDIVNLVHGPIGCSFYAWLTRRNQTLPPTPESPNFMNYAFSTDMQDSNIVFGGEARLKQACREAFELFKPKAIGIFSTCPVGLIGDDVHAVAREMKEELGINVFGFSCEGYKGVSQSAGHHIANNALIKHVIGLNDEHPEGKFRINMLGEYNIGGDAFELERILEKCGITLNASFSGNSTMEQFERAHTADLNVVMCHRSINYVAEMMEKKYGIPWFKVNFIGAEASAKSLRKIAEYFGDQELLDRVECVIAEELLNVQKTIDEIRPRTDGKMAMMFVGGSRAHHYQELFSELGMRTLSAGYEFGHRDDYEGRRVIPTIQVDADSRNIEELTVERDEEKYRARKTEEEIVALGGLGFNDYEGMMVDMAKGTLVIDDLSHYEMEKLIEIYHPDVFCAGIKEKYCVQKMGIPLKQLHSYDYGGPYAGFEGAINFYKDIDMIVNTSVWKLIKAPWEAEPVIEAEYAA
;
A
#
# COMPACT_ATOMS: atom_id res chain seq x y z
N MET A 1 11.30 35.74 -0.62
CA MET A 1 9.90 35.49 -0.23
C MET A 1 9.91 34.97 1.19
N ALA A 2 9.00 35.42 2.06
CA ALA A 2 8.86 34.78 3.36
C ALA A 2 8.56 33.29 3.14
N LYS A 3 9.09 32.41 4.00
CA LYS A 3 9.00 30.93 3.90
C LYS A 3 7.56 30.37 3.86
N ASN A 4 6.52 31.22 3.83
CA ASN A 4 5.17 30.93 4.30
C ASN A 4 4.02 31.21 3.32
N GLU A 5 4.25 31.80 2.13
CA GLU A 5 3.14 32.03 1.19
C GLU A 5 3.26 31.07 -0.01
N MET A 6 2.55 29.94 0.09
CA MET A 6 2.42 29.01 -1.02
C MET A 6 1.58 29.66 -2.12
N ASP A 7 2.09 29.63 -3.35
CA ASP A 7 1.30 29.87 -4.56
C ASP A 7 1.25 28.57 -5.40
N PRO A 8 0.33 27.62 -5.07
CA PRO A 8 0.16 26.36 -5.79
C PRO A 8 -0.06 26.56 -7.29
N GLN A 9 -0.72 27.66 -7.64
CA GLN A 9 -1.15 27.89 -8.99
C GLN A 9 -0.02 28.43 -9.87
N ARG A 10 0.87 29.26 -9.30
CA ARG A 10 2.15 29.59 -9.93
C ARG A 10 2.99 28.34 -10.16
N TRP A 11 3.15 27.48 -9.16
CA TRP A 11 3.91 26.23 -9.35
C TRP A 11 3.31 25.39 -10.49
N LYS A 12 1.99 25.20 -10.49
CA LYS A 12 1.27 24.47 -11.54
C LYS A 12 1.54 25.07 -12.93
N GLN A 13 1.45 26.39 -13.07
CA GLN A 13 1.72 27.06 -14.34
C GLN A 13 3.18 26.91 -14.80
N GLU A 14 4.14 27.02 -13.88
CA GLU A 14 5.57 26.90 -14.17
C GLU A 14 5.92 25.50 -14.67
N VAL A 15 5.43 24.44 -14.00
CA VAL A 15 5.71 23.06 -14.42
C VAL A 15 5.07 22.75 -15.76
N LEU A 16 3.80 23.16 -15.97
CA LEU A 16 3.07 22.88 -17.20
C LEU A 16 3.68 23.59 -18.42
N LYS A 17 4.30 24.76 -18.24
CA LYS A 17 4.97 25.51 -19.32
C LYS A 17 6.20 24.79 -19.88
N LYS A 18 6.86 23.94 -19.08
CA LYS A 18 8.03 23.16 -19.55
C LYS A 18 7.63 22.04 -20.49
N TYR A 19 6.44 21.49 -20.34
CA TYR A 19 5.98 20.37 -21.15
C TYR A 19 5.59 20.79 -22.56
N PRO A 20 5.77 19.90 -23.56
CA PRO A 20 5.12 20.06 -24.85
C PRO A 20 3.60 20.24 -24.67
N SER A 21 2.98 21.14 -25.43
CA SER A 21 1.58 21.56 -25.22
C SER A 21 0.59 20.39 -25.02
N LYS A 22 0.72 19.31 -25.82
CA LYS A 22 -0.12 18.11 -25.70
C LYS A 22 0.08 17.37 -24.37
N ILE A 23 1.32 17.30 -23.89
CA ILE A 23 1.67 16.67 -22.61
C ILE A 23 1.22 17.55 -21.45
N GLY A 24 1.45 18.87 -21.53
CA GLY A 24 0.99 19.83 -20.53
C GLY A 24 -0.53 19.76 -20.31
N LYS A 25 -1.33 19.77 -21.38
CA LYS A 25 -2.80 19.61 -21.30
C LYS A 25 -3.26 18.30 -20.67
N LYS A 26 -2.48 17.22 -20.78
CA LYS A 26 -2.78 15.94 -20.12
C LYS A 26 -2.42 16.01 -18.64
N ARG A 27 -1.17 16.40 -18.33
CA ARG A 27 -0.68 16.52 -16.95
C ARG A 27 -1.48 17.51 -16.12
N GLU A 28 -2.00 18.58 -16.72
CA GLU A 28 -2.85 19.57 -16.05
C GLU A 28 -4.05 18.95 -15.32
N LYS A 29 -4.61 17.86 -15.86
CA LYS A 29 -5.77 17.15 -15.30
C LYS A 29 -5.40 16.28 -14.09
N SER A 30 -4.13 15.91 -13.95
CA SER A 30 -3.59 15.12 -12.85
C SER A 30 -3.01 15.98 -11.72
N ILE A 31 -3.16 17.31 -11.81
CA ILE A 31 -2.67 18.28 -10.82
C ILE A 31 -3.84 19.16 -10.38
N ILE A 32 -4.23 19.06 -9.12
CA ILE A 32 -5.31 19.86 -8.53
C ILE A 32 -4.74 20.79 -7.47
N VAL A 33 -5.09 22.07 -7.56
CA VAL A 33 -5.00 22.99 -6.43
C VAL A 33 -6.27 22.83 -5.62
N HIS A 34 -6.14 22.35 -4.40
CA HIS A 34 -7.28 22.00 -3.57
C HIS A 34 -7.92 23.26 -2.98
N GLU A 35 -9.22 23.45 -3.17
CA GLU A 35 -9.95 24.63 -2.70
C GLU A 35 -10.52 24.45 -1.28
N GLY A 36 -10.33 23.28 -0.68
CA GLY A 36 -10.76 22.90 0.66
C GLY A 36 -11.73 21.71 0.66
N PRO A 37 -12.01 21.13 1.84
CA PRO A 37 -12.76 19.87 1.99
C PRO A 37 -14.16 19.86 1.34
N GLY A 38 -14.80 21.04 1.19
CA GLY A 38 -16.14 21.16 0.61
C GLY A 38 -16.20 21.22 -0.91
N ASP A 39 -15.07 21.31 -1.61
CA ASP A 39 -14.99 21.41 -3.08
C ASP A 39 -13.98 20.40 -3.65
N ILE A 40 -14.40 19.14 -3.71
CA ILE A 40 -13.59 18.04 -4.24
C ILE A 40 -13.68 18.03 -5.76
N LYS A 41 -12.67 18.64 -6.40
CA LYS A 41 -12.53 18.66 -7.86
C LYS A 41 -12.09 17.29 -8.40
N GLN A 42 -12.63 16.93 -9.56
CA GLN A 42 -12.25 15.73 -10.28
C GLN A 42 -10.76 15.75 -10.68
N ILE A 43 -10.04 14.66 -10.41
CA ILE A 43 -8.65 14.45 -10.82
C ILE A 43 -8.56 13.37 -11.92
N GLN A 44 -7.62 13.51 -12.84
CA GLN A 44 -7.21 12.42 -13.73
C GLN A 44 -6.18 11.55 -13.02
N ALA A 45 -6.58 10.32 -12.70
CA ALA A 45 -5.76 9.32 -12.05
C ALA A 45 -5.90 7.95 -12.74
N ASN A 46 -4.99 7.02 -12.46
CA ASN A 46 -4.94 5.68 -13.09
C ASN A 46 -4.99 5.68 -14.63
N VAL A 47 -4.30 6.64 -15.25
CA VAL A 47 -4.09 6.69 -16.71
C VAL A 47 -2.68 6.25 -17.05
N ARG A 48 -2.41 5.89 -18.30
CA ARG A 48 -1.07 5.49 -18.75
C ARG A 48 -0.01 6.54 -18.41
N THR A 49 1.14 6.07 -17.97
CA THR A 49 2.30 6.93 -17.77
C THR A 49 2.77 7.52 -19.09
N ILE A 50 3.19 8.78 -19.03
CA ILE A 50 3.74 9.50 -20.18
C ILE A 50 5.17 9.00 -20.44
N PRO A 51 5.48 8.46 -21.63
CA PRO A 51 6.82 7.94 -21.92
C PRO A 51 7.91 9.00 -21.74
N GLY A 52 9.01 8.64 -21.08
CA GLY A 52 10.15 9.53 -20.85
C GLY A 52 9.99 10.56 -19.74
N ILE A 53 8.85 10.60 -19.03
CA ILE A 53 8.59 11.59 -17.97
C ILE A 53 9.31 11.29 -16.65
N ILE A 54 9.95 10.12 -16.53
CA ILE A 54 10.56 9.60 -15.29
C ILE A 54 9.50 9.49 -14.18
N THR A 55 8.69 8.43 -14.29
CA THR A 55 7.67 8.05 -13.28
C THR A 55 8.29 7.30 -12.12
N GLN A 56 7.54 7.22 -11.03
CA GLN A 56 7.85 6.42 -9.85
C GLN A 56 7.21 5.01 -9.89
N ARG A 57 6.28 4.77 -10.83
CA ARG A 57 5.49 3.53 -10.93
C ARG A 57 6.32 2.29 -11.19
N GLY A 58 5.78 1.16 -10.75
CA GLY A 58 6.19 -0.19 -11.13
C GLY A 58 5.22 -0.81 -12.14
N CYS A 59 5.12 -2.14 -12.12
CA CYS A 59 4.32 -2.90 -13.07
C CYS A 59 3.29 -3.82 -12.37
N THR A 60 2.40 -4.41 -13.17
CA THR A 60 1.37 -5.35 -12.71
C THR A 60 1.93 -6.54 -11.95
N TYR A 61 3.05 -7.12 -12.39
CA TYR A 61 3.71 -8.22 -11.66
C TYR A 61 4.11 -7.80 -10.24
N ALA A 62 4.64 -6.58 -10.07
CA ALA A 62 5.03 -6.08 -8.75
C ALA A 62 3.82 -5.93 -7.83
N GLY A 63 2.67 -5.44 -8.33
CA GLY A 63 1.43 -5.38 -7.54
C GLY A 63 0.88 -6.77 -7.19
N CYS A 64 0.97 -7.73 -8.10
CA CYS A 64 0.43 -9.07 -7.89
C CYS A 64 1.32 -9.91 -6.95
N LYS A 65 2.54 -10.24 -7.40
CA LYS A 65 3.51 -11.06 -6.66
C LYS A 65 4.13 -10.27 -5.52
N GLY A 66 4.66 -9.09 -5.81
CA GLY A 66 5.49 -8.33 -4.86
C GLY A 66 4.70 -7.71 -3.69
N VAL A 67 3.43 -7.37 -3.92
CA VAL A 67 2.58 -6.69 -2.92
C VAL A 67 1.55 -7.62 -2.29
N VAL A 68 0.65 -8.23 -3.07
CA VAL A 68 -0.49 -8.96 -2.49
C VAL A 68 -0.13 -10.36 -2.01
N LEU A 69 0.56 -11.19 -2.82
CA LEU A 69 0.86 -12.58 -2.43
C LEU A 69 2.22 -12.77 -1.76
N GLY A 70 3.19 -11.94 -2.08
CA GLY A 70 4.56 -12.06 -1.58
C GLY A 70 4.71 -12.13 -0.06
N PRO A 71 3.86 -11.45 0.75
CA PRO A 71 3.93 -11.50 2.21
C PRO A 71 3.39 -12.77 2.89
N THR A 72 2.80 -13.71 2.15
CA THR A 72 2.30 -14.98 2.70
C THR A 72 3.45 -15.99 2.80
N ARG A 73 3.67 -16.55 3.99
CA ARG A 73 4.95 -17.21 4.33
C ARG A 73 5.06 -18.68 3.95
N ASP A 74 3.95 -19.40 3.84
CA ASP A 74 3.89 -20.86 3.62
C ASP A 74 3.51 -21.26 2.18
N ILE A 75 3.48 -20.29 1.27
CA ILE A 75 3.30 -20.47 -0.18
C ILE A 75 4.64 -20.33 -0.91
N VAL A 76 4.89 -21.19 -1.90
CA VAL A 76 5.97 -20.94 -2.87
C VAL A 76 5.45 -20.01 -3.96
N ASN A 77 6.04 -18.81 -4.02
CA ASN A 77 5.75 -17.82 -5.05
C ASN A 77 6.68 -18.00 -6.26
N LEU A 78 6.30 -18.86 -7.21
CA LEU A 78 7.10 -19.22 -8.38
C LEU A 78 6.96 -18.20 -9.52
N VAL A 79 8.05 -17.50 -9.83
CA VAL A 79 8.08 -16.50 -10.91
C VAL A 79 8.35 -17.20 -12.24
N HIS A 80 7.40 -17.15 -13.16
CA HIS A 80 7.58 -17.67 -14.50
C HIS A 80 8.11 -16.57 -15.42
N GLY A 81 9.43 -16.54 -15.59
CA GLY A 81 10.11 -15.46 -16.29
C GLY A 81 11.63 -15.59 -16.29
N PRO A 82 12.32 -14.67 -16.99
CA PRO A 82 13.75 -14.45 -16.80
C PRO A 82 14.06 -13.99 -15.37
N ILE A 83 15.31 -14.15 -14.92
CA ILE A 83 15.69 -14.01 -13.51
C ILE A 83 15.37 -12.65 -12.87
N GLY A 84 15.39 -11.56 -13.64
CA GLY A 84 15.28 -10.20 -13.10
C GLY A 84 14.01 -9.97 -12.27
N CYS A 85 12.86 -10.45 -12.74
CA CYS A 85 11.58 -10.28 -12.04
C CYS A 85 11.57 -10.97 -10.66
N SER A 86 12.28 -12.10 -10.53
CA SER A 86 12.41 -12.80 -9.25
C SER A 86 13.42 -12.08 -8.34
N PHE A 87 14.59 -11.75 -8.89
CA PHE A 87 15.67 -11.09 -8.15
C PHE A 87 15.25 -9.73 -7.55
N TYR A 88 14.66 -8.82 -8.36
CA TYR A 88 14.25 -7.50 -7.87
C TYR A 88 13.05 -7.52 -6.92
N ALA A 89 12.37 -8.66 -6.79
CA ALA A 89 11.29 -8.90 -5.83
C ALA A 89 11.76 -9.68 -4.59
N TRP A 90 13.06 -9.94 -4.45
CA TRP A 90 13.61 -10.69 -3.32
C TRP A 90 13.93 -9.75 -2.16
N LEU A 91 13.05 -9.73 -1.15
CA LEU A 91 13.18 -8.96 0.09
C LEU A 91 13.43 -7.44 -0.07
N THR A 92 13.18 -6.87 -1.26
CA THR A 92 13.23 -5.42 -1.52
C THR A 92 12.07 -4.68 -0.86
N ARG A 93 10.94 -5.37 -0.64
CA ARG A 93 9.80 -4.92 0.17
C ARG A 93 9.86 -5.59 1.54
N ARG A 94 9.88 -4.79 2.60
CA ARG A 94 10.12 -5.23 4.00
C ARG A 94 8.90 -5.82 4.70
N ASN A 95 8.16 -6.69 4.03
CA ASN A 95 7.11 -7.47 4.67
C ASN A 95 7.78 -8.43 5.66
N GLN A 96 7.36 -8.43 6.92
CA GLN A 96 7.93 -9.29 7.95
C GLN A 96 7.02 -10.47 8.26
N THR A 97 7.61 -11.52 8.80
CA THR A 97 6.93 -12.75 9.23
C THR A 97 7.55 -13.25 10.51
N LEU A 98 6.72 -13.76 11.42
CA LEU A 98 7.13 -14.40 12.65
C LEU A 98 6.49 -15.79 12.71
N PRO A 99 7.14 -16.82 12.12
CA PRO A 99 6.67 -18.19 12.26
C PRO A 99 6.62 -18.61 13.74
N PRO A 100 5.62 -19.39 14.18
CA PRO A 100 5.45 -19.75 15.59
C PRO A 100 6.57 -20.67 16.10
N THR A 101 7.18 -21.47 15.21
CA THR A 101 8.36 -22.29 15.52
C THR A 101 9.39 -22.19 14.39
N PRO A 102 10.68 -22.50 14.63
CA PRO A 102 11.71 -22.54 13.58
C PRO A 102 11.41 -23.51 12.43
N GLU A 103 10.66 -24.58 12.69
CA GLU A 103 10.26 -25.60 11.72
C GLU A 103 9.03 -25.19 10.89
N SER A 104 8.32 -24.15 11.33
CA SER A 104 7.15 -23.65 10.63
C SER A 104 7.54 -23.09 9.25
N PRO A 105 6.80 -23.42 8.17
CA PRO A 105 7.16 -22.97 6.82
C PRO A 105 7.32 -21.44 6.71
N ASN A 106 8.43 -21.02 6.13
CA ASN A 106 8.69 -19.64 5.76
C ASN A 106 9.56 -19.55 4.49
N PHE A 107 8.91 -19.33 3.36
CA PHE A 107 9.53 -19.27 2.05
C PHE A 107 9.78 -17.84 1.57
N MET A 108 9.42 -16.81 2.35
CA MET A 108 9.62 -15.41 1.96
C MET A 108 11.08 -15.02 1.77
N ASN A 109 11.99 -15.72 2.45
CA ASN A 109 13.43 -15.48 2.35
C ASN A 109 14.05 -16.04 1.05
N TYR A 110 13.25 -16.65 0.17
CA TYR A 110 13.72 -17.27 -1.07
C TYR A 110 13.17 -16.56 -2.31
N ALA A 111 13.93 -16.64 -3.40
CA ALA A 111 13.50 -16.21 -4.73
C ALA A 111 13.33 -17.43 -5.63
N PHE A 112 12.08 -17.79 -5.94
CA PHE A 112 11.77 -18.89 -6.86
C PHE A 112 11.58 -18.35 -8.27
N SER A 113 12.17 -19.01 -9.25
CA SER A 113 12.08 -18.62 -10.65
C SER A 113 12.22 -19.84 -11.56
N THR A 114 11.55 -19.82 -12.70
CA THR A 114 11.85 -20.75 -13.79
C THR A 114 13.16 -20.41 -14.52
N ASP A 115 13.66 -19.18 -14.32
CA ASP A 115 14.84 -18.60 -14.97
C ASP A 115 14.86 -18.86 -16.49
N MET A 116 13.85 -18.32 -17.16
CA MET A 116 13.65 -18.54 -18.60
C MET A 116 14.87 -18.11 -19.40
N GLN A 117 15.35 -19.03 -20.23
CA GLN A 117 16.43 -18.82 -21.19
C GLN A 117 15.88 -18.60 -22.60
N ASP A 118 16.73 -18.25 -23.55
CA ASP A 118 16.36 -18.05 -24.96
C ASP A 118 15.57 -19.22 -25.55
N SER A 119 15.93 -20.46 -25.19
CA SER A 119 15.19 -21.66 -25.63
C SER A 119 13.74 -21.66 -25.16
N ASN A 120 13.45 -21.13 -23.96
CA ASN A 120 12.08 -21.02 -23.46
C ASN A 120 11.31 -19.90 -24.17
N ILE A 121 11.99 -18.84 -24.59
CA ILE A 121 11.37 -17.77 -25.38
C ILE A 121 10.98 -18.27 -26.77
N VAL A 122 11.82 -19.12 -27.38
CA VAL A 122 11.59 -19.63 -28.75
C VAL A 122 10.60 -20.79 -28.77
N PHE A 123 10.69 -21.72 -27.82
CA PHE A 123 9.96 -23.00 -27.87
C PHE A 123 8.89 -23.16 -26.78
N GLY A 124 8.69 -22.16 -25.93
CA GLY A 124 7.77 -22.22 -24.79
C GLY A 124 8.46 -22.57 -23.47
N GLY A 125 7.90 -22.08 -22.38
CA GLY A 125 8.39 -22.25 -21.01
C GLY A 125 7.63 -23.27 -20.18
N GLU A 126 6.50 -23.80 -20.66
CA GLU A 126 5.60 -24.66 -19.87
C GLU A 126 6.26 -25.92 -19.29
N ALA A 127 7.09 -26.62 -20.08
CA ALA A 127 7.79 -27.82 -19.61
C ALA A 127 8.77 -27.50 -18.47
N ARG A 128 9.46 -26.36 -18.57
CA ARG A 128 10.35 -25.84 -17.52
C ARG A 128 9.54 -25.44 -16.28
N LEU A 129 8.37 -24.84 -16.47
CA LEU A 129 7.47 -24.47 -15.38
C LEU A 129 6.95 -25.69 -14.61
N LYS A 130 6.46 -26.74 -15.31
CA LYS A 130 6.03 -28.00 -14.69
C LYS A 130 7.16 -28.62 -13.87
N GLN A 131 8.37 -28.66 -14.43
CA GLN A 131 9.55 -29.17 -13.73
C GLN A 131 9.87 -28.36 -12.47
N ALA A 132 9.83 -27.02 -12.54
CA ALA A 132 10.06 -26.15 -11.38
C ALA A 132 9.00 -26.34 -10.28
N CYS A 133 7.72 -26.58 -10.64
CA CYS A 133 6.68 -26.92 -9.66
C CYS A 133 6.99 -28.23 -8.92
N ARG A 134 7.41 -29.28 -9.64
CA ARG A 134 7.81 -30.55 -9.03
C ARG A 134 8.99 -30.38 -8.08
N GLU A 135 10.05 -29.71 -8.54
CA GLU A 135 11.25 -29.44 -7.73
C GLU A 135 10.91 -28.65 -6.47
N ALA A 136 10.09 -27.59 -6.59
CA ALA A 136 9.65 -26.81 -5.44
C ALA A 136 8.85 -27.67 -4.44
N PHE A 137 7.97 -28.54 -4.93
CA PHE A 137 7.20 -29.43 -4.07
C PHE A 137 8.06 -30.51 -3.40
N GLU A 138 9.01 -31.09 -4.12
CA GLU A 138 9.93 -32.10 -3.59
C GLU A 138 10.83 -31.54 -2.50
N LEU A 139 11.38 -30.33 -2.70
CA LEU A 139 12.35 -29.71 -1.80
C LEU A 139 11.70 -29.01 -0.60
N PHE A 140 10.59 -28.32 -0.80
CA PHE A 140 10.03 -27.40 0.22
C PHE A 140 8.71 -27.88 0.84
N LYS A 141 8.01 -28.82 0.20
CA LYS A 141 6.69 -29.32 0.65
C LYS A 141 5.72 -28.18 1.05
N PRO A 142 5.51 -27.17 0.20
CA PRO A 142 4.71 -26.01 0.55
C PRO A 142 3.21 -26.34 0.64
N LYS A 143 2.44 -25.49 1.32
CA LYS A 143 0.97 -25.62 1.38
C LYS A 143 0.32 -25.34 0.03
N ALA A 144 0.90 -24.42 -0.74
CA ALA A 144 0.45 -24.05 -2.07
C ALA A 144 1.61 -23.54 -2.96
N ILE A 145 1.38 -23.51 -4.27
CA ILE A 145 2.27 -22.86 -5.25
C ILE A 145 1.47 -21.81 -6.04
N GLY A 146 1.93 -20.56 -5.99
CA GLY A 146 1.43 -19.49 -6.85
C GLY A 146 2.36 -19.28 -8.04
N ILE A 147 1.84 -19.31 -9.27
CA ILE A 147 2.62 -19.14 -10.50
C ILE A 147 2.40 -17.73 -11.06
N PHE A 148 3.44 -16.91 -11.12
CA PHE A 148 3.34 -15.50 -11.53
C PHE A 148 3.93 -15.26 -12.91
N SER A 149 3.08 -14.86 -13.86
CA SER A 149 3.50 -14.55 -15.22
C SER A 149 4.30 -13.24 -15.28
N THR A 150 5.39 -13.24 -16.04
CA THR A 150 6.16 -12.04 -16.36
C THR A 150 5.92 -11.61 -17.82
N CYS A 151 6.49 -10.49 -18.25
CA CYS A 151 6.24 -9.91 -19.58
C CYS A 151 6.30 -10.91 -20.77
N PRO A 152 7.30 -11.80 -20.91
CA PRO A 152 7.37 -12.68 -22.07
C PRO A 152 6.27 -13.75 -22.11
N VAL A 153 5.73 -14.18 -20.96
CA VAL A 153 4.84 -15.35 -20.85
C VAL A 153 3.62 -15.22 -21.76
N GLY A 154 2.87 -14.11 -21.64
CA GLY A 154 1.69 -13.88 -22.47
C GLY A 154 1.99 -13.62 -23.95
N LEU A 155 3.25 -13.34 -24.31
CA LEU A 155 3.68 -13.09 -25.69
C LEU A 155 4.14 -14.36 -26.40
N ILE A 156 4.73 -15.30 -25.67
CA ILE A 156 5.17 -16.60 -26.21
C ILE A 156 4.04 -17.64 -26.24
N GLY A 157 2.93 -17.36 -25.56
CA GLY A 157 1.71 -18.17 -25.60
C GLY A 157 1.63 -19.28 -24.55
N ASP A 158 2.48 -19.24 -23.52
CA ASP A 158 2.44 -20.21 -22.41
C ASP A 158 1.12 -20.08 -21.62
N ASP A 159 0.39 -21.18 -21.45
CA ASP A 159 -0.83 -21.24 -20.64
C ASP A 159 -0.51 -21.66 -19.19
N VAL A 160 -0.13 -20.67 -18.38
CA VAL A 160 0.17 -20.88 -16.95
C VAL A 160 -1.02 -21.44 -16.15
N HIS A 161 -2.26 -21.22 -16.60
CA HIS A 161 -3.45 -21.71 -15.90
C HIS A 161 -3.68 -23.19 -16.20
N ALA A 162 -3.43 -23.64 -17.43
CA ALA A 162 -3.42 -25.06 -17.76
C ALA A 162 -2.34 -25.80 -16.97
N VAL A 163 -1.12 -25.27 -16.96
CA VAL A 163 -0.03 -25.84 -16.16
C VAL A 163 -0.38 -25.89 -14.67
N ALA A 164 -0.99 -24.84 -14.12
CA ALA A 164 -1.42 -24.82 -12.73
C ALA A 164 -2.45 -25.92 -12.42
N ARG A 165 -3.44 -26.15 -13.30
CA ARG A 165 -4.44 -27.23 -13.13
C ARG A 165 -3.78 -28.61 -13.14
N GLU A 166 -2.90 -28.86 -14.10
CA GLU A 166 -2.18 -30.14 -14.19
C GLU A 166 -1.31 -30.39 -12.94
N MET A 167 -0.54 -29.39 -12.51
CA MET A 167 0.32 -29.53 -11.32
C MET A 167 -0.49 -29.63 -10.02
N LYS A 168 -1.66 -28.99 -9.93
CA LYS A 168 -2.58 -29.17 -8.81
C LYS A 168 -3.06 -30.62 -8.69
N GLU A 169 -3.43 -31.23 -9.81
CA GLU A 169 -3.84 -32.64 -9.86
C GLU A 169 -2.67 -33.58 -9.54
N GLU A 170 -1.51 -33.34 -10.15
CA GLU A 170 -0.32 -34.18 -9.98
C GLU A 170 0.24 -34.15 -8.55
N LEU A 171 0.35 -32.96 -7.94
CA LEU A 171 1.02 -32.76 -6.66
C LEU A 171 0.10 -32.92 -5.44
N GLY A 172 -1.23 -32.88 -5.64
CA GLY A 172 -2.22 -32.99 -4.57
C GLY A 172 -2.26 -31.79 -3.60
N ILE A 173 -1.63 -30.67 -3.96
CA ILE A 173 -1.68 -29.39 -3.25
C ILE A 173 -2.29 -28.30 -4.12
N ASN A 174 -2.71 -27.18 -3.52
CA ASN A 174 -3.27 -26.08 -4.30
C ASN A 174 -2.18 -25.42 -5.17
N VAL A 175 -2.38 -25.41 -6.49
CA VAL A 175 -1.54 -24.69 -7.46
C VAL A 175 -2.44 -23.80 -8.30
N PHE A 176 -2.08 -22.52 -8.42
CA PHE A 176 -2.88 -21.54 -9.16
C PHE A 176 -2.01 -20.46 -9.82
N GLY A 177 -2.44 -20.02 -10.99
CA GLY A 177 -1.69 -19.09 -11.84
C GLY A 177 -2.21 -17.67 -11.79
N PHE A 178 -1.31 -16.72 -12.06
CA PHE A 178 -1.60 -15.29 -12.18
C PHE A 178 -1.07 -14.78 -13.51
N SER A 179 -1.97 -14.31 -14.38
CA SER A 179 -1.59 -13.62 -15.62
C SER A 179 -1.34 -12.14 -15.33
N CYS A 180 -0.25 -11.86 -14.61
CA CYS A 180 0.16 -10.55 -14.12
C CYS A 180 1.36 -9.95 -14.89
N GLU A 181 1.42 -10.20 -16.19
CA GLU A 181 2.45 -9.69 -17.09
C GLU A 181 2.60 -8.17 -16.95
N GLY A 182 3.85 -7.68 -16.90
CA GLY A 182 4.14 -6.31 -16.47
C GLY A 182 3.54 -5.20 -17.34
N TYR A 183 3.15 -5.50 -18.58
CA TYR A 183 2.54 -4.54 -19.51
C TYR A 183 1.02 -4.39 -19.36
N LYS A 184 0.35 -5.25 -18.58
CA LYS A 184 -1.09 -5.16 -18.35
C LYS A 184 -1.42 -3.95 -17.48
N GLY A 185 -2.53 -3.27 -17.76
CA GLY A 185 -2.87 -2.05 -17.04
C GLY A 185 -1.79 -0.97 -17.19
N VAL A 186 -1.71 -0.07 -16.21
CA VAL A 186 -0.81 1.10 -16.28
C VAL A 186 0.14 1.21 -15.09
N SER A 187 0.04 0.32 -14.10
CA SER A 187 0.73 0.39 -12.81
C SER A 187 0.57 -0.90 -12.00
N GLN A 188 1.11 -0.91 -10.78
CA GLN A 188 0.90 -1.97 -9.77
C GLN A 188 -0.60 -2.24 -9.49
N SER A 189 -1.49 -1.27 -9.70
CA SER A 189 -2.92 -1.41 -9.38
C SER A 189 -3.61 -2.58 -10.08
N ALA A 190 -3.29 -2.82 -11.36
CA ALA A 190 -3.82 -3.97 -12.10
C ALA A 190 -3.36 -5.30 -11.49
N GLY A 191 -2.14 -5.33 -10.95
CA GLY A 191 -1.60 -6.48 -10.22
C GLY A 191 -2.40 -6.79 -8.97
N HIS A 192 -2.82 -5.76 -8.24
CA HIS A 192 -3.71 -5.94 -7.09
C HIS A 192 -5.00 -6.61 -7.52
N HIS A 193 -5.68 -6.08 -8.54
CA HIS A 193 -6.95 -6.63 -9.01
C HIS A 193 -6.82 -8.10 -9.43
N ILE A 194 -5.81 -8.44 -10.24
CA ILE A 194 -5.55 -9.84 -10.66
C ILE A 194 -5.31 -10.76 -9.46
N ALA A 195 -4.54 -10.31 -8.47
CA ALA A 195 -4.31 -11.09 -7.26
C ALA A 195 -5.59 -11.34 -6.46
N ASN A 196 -6.42 -10.30 -6.29
CA ASN A 196 -7.68 -10.37 -5.57
C ASN A 196 -8.66 -11.36 -6.23
N ASN A 197 -8.77 -11.32 -7.56
CA ASN A 197 -9.60 -12.27 -8.31
C ASN A 197 -9.15 -13.72 -8.09
N ALA A 198 -7.84 -13.97 -8.16
CA ALA A 198 -7.30 -15.31 -7.96
C ALA A 198 -7.52 -15.82 -6.52
N LEU A 199 -7.38 -14.97 -5.50
CA LEU A 199 -7.65 -15.34 -4.11
C LEU A 199 -9.12 -15.76 -3.90
N ILE A 200 -10.08 -15.02 -4.47
CA ILE A 200 -11.51 -15.35 -4.39
C ILE A 200 -11.85 -16.64 -5.18
N LYS A 201 -11.23 -16.84 -6.33
CA LYS A 201 -11.49 -18.02 -7.19
C LYS A 201 -10.89 -19.31 -6.64
N HIS A 202 -9.70 -19.25 -6.06
CA HIS A 202 -8.86 -20.43 -5.84
C HIS A 202 -8.47 -20.68 -4.39
N VAL A 203 -8.77 -19.77 -3.45
CA VAL A 203 -8.27 -19.86 -2.08
C VAL A 203 -9.37 -19.64 -1.04
N ILE A 204 -10.02 -18.47 -1.04
CA ILE A 204 -10.99 -18.10 0.01
C ILE A 204 -12.23 -19.00 -0.06
N GLY A 205 -12.57 -19.66 1.04
CA GLY A 205 -13.71 -20.59 1.10
C GLY A 205 -13.32 -22.06 1.15
N LEU A 206 -12.02 -22.39 1.14
CA LEU A 206 -11.53 -23.78 1.14
C LEU A 206 -11.43 -24.40 2.54
N ASN A 207 -11.46 -23.61 3.62
CA ASN A 207 -11.44 -24.13 4.99
C ASN A 207 -12.52 -23.47 5.86
N ASP A 208 -13.50 -24.24 6.33
CA ASP A 208 -14.60 -23.74 7.15
C ASP A 208 -14.27 -23.65 8.66
N GLU A 209 -13.06 -24.08 9.06
CA GLU A 209 -12.58 -23.90 10.42
C GLU A 209 -12.30 -22.42 10.73
N HIS A 210 -12.49 -22.03 11.99
CA HIS A 210 -12.22 -20.67 12.45
C HIS A 210 -11.45 -20.72 13.77
N PRO A 211 -10.62 -19.70 14.06
CA PRO A 211 -9.96 -19.63 15.36
C PRO A 211 -10.98 -19.54 16.49
N GLU A 212 -10.58 -20.03 17.67
CA GLU A 212 -11.31 -19.79 18.90
C GLU A 212 -11.23 -18.30 19.28
N GLY A 213 -12.28 -17.78 19.91
CA GLY A 213 -12.36 -16.40 20.36
C GLY A 213 -13.61 -15.66 19.87
N LYS A 214 -13.76 -14.43 20.36
CA LYS A 214 -14.87 -13.53 20.02
C LYS A 214 -14.40 -12.46 19.04
N PHE A 215 -15.36 -11.75 18.45
CA PHE A 215 -15.11 -10.54 17.64
C PHE A 215 -14.12 -10.80 16.49
N ARG A 216 -14.40 -11.83 15.67
CA ARG A 216 -13.46 -12.27 14.65
C ARG A 216 -13.42 -11.28 13.48
N ILE A 217 -12.26 -10.72 13.20
CA ILE A 217 -12.06 -9.79 12.09
C ILE A 217 -11.03 -10.31 11.09
N ASN A 218 -11.15 -9.92 9.83
CA ASN A 218 -10.02 -9.94 8.90
C ASN A 218 -9.43 -8.54 8.78
N MET A 219 -8.11 -8.44 8.81
CA MET A 219 -7.37 -7.22 8.49
C MET A 219 -7.01 -7.21 7.01
N LEU A 220 -7.74 -6.43 6.21
CA LEU A 220 -7.59 -6.39 4.76
C LEU A 220 -6.62 -5.29 4.31
N GLY A 221 -5.64 -5.64 3.47
CA GLY A 221 -4.72 -4.65 2.87
C GLY A 221 -3.66 -4.14 3.85
N GLU A 222 -3.20 -4.98 4.77
CA GLU A 222 -2.07 -4.74 5.68
C GLU A 222 -0.98 -5.78 5.40
N TYR A 223 0.26 -5.33 5.24
CA TYR A 223 1.35 -6.14 4.67
C TYR A 223 2.54 -6.37 5.60
N ASN A 224 2.42 -5.97 6.87
CA ASN A 224 3.43 -6.12 7.90
C ASN A 224 4.77 -5.48 7.54
N ILE A 225 4.73 -4.28 6.97
CA ILE A 225 5.96 -3.56 6.62
C ILE A 225 6.66 -3.14 7.91
N GLY A 226 7.90 -3.59 8.09
CA GLY A 226 8.68 -3.23 9.28
C GLY A 226 8.04 -3.64 10.61
N GLY A 227 7.12 -4.61 10.60
CA GLY A 227 6.44 -5.09 11.80
C GLY A 227 5.08 -4.45 12.08
N ASP A 228 4.52 -3.65 11.16
CA ASP A 228 3.22 -2.99 11.35
C ASP A 228 2.12 -3.94 11.83
N ALA A 229 1.98 -5.12 11.22
CA ALA A 229 0.93 -6.07 11.58
C ALA A 229 1.19 -6.73 12.95
N PHE A 230 2.45 -6.89 13.37
CA PHE A 230 2.75 -7.43 14.70
C PHE A 230 2.25 -6.50 15.81
N GLU A 231 2.40 -5.19 15.62
CA GLU A 231 1.87 -4.21 16.56
C GLU A 231 0.32 -4.22 16.56
N LEU A 232 -0.31 -4.38 15.39
CA LEU A 232 -1.76 -4.52 15.33
C LEU A 232 -2.25 -5.81 15.97
N GLU A 233 -1.59 -6.94 15.74
CA GLU A 233 -1.87 -8.22 16.39
C GLU A 233 -1.83 -8.08 17.91
N ARG A 234 -0.78 -7.44 18.46
CA ARG A 234 -0.65 -7.15 19.90
C ARG A 234 -1.83 -6.32 20.44
N ILE A 235 -2.18 -5.23 19.76
CA ILE A 235 -3.27 -4.34 20.18
C ILE A 235 -4.61 -5.07 20.13
N LEU A 236 -4.90 -5.78 19.03
CA LEU A 236 -6.15 -6.52 18.85
C LEU A 236 -6.30 -7.61 19.93
N GLU A 237 -5.24 -8.37 20.20
CA GLU A 237 -5.21 -9.37 21.27
C GLU A 237 -5.49 -8.74 22.64
N LYS A 238 -4.84 -7.61 22.95
CA LYS A 238 -5.07 -6.86 24.20
C LYS A 238 -6.52 -6.37 24.34
N CYS A 239 -7.17 -6.03 23.22
CA CYS A 239 -8.59 -5.68 23.16
C CYS A 239 -9.53 -6.90 23.20
N GLY A 240 -9.02 -8.14 23.11
CA GLY A 240 -9.83 -9.35 23.02
C GLY A 240 -10.47 -9.57 21.65
N ILE A 241 -9.97 -8.92 20.61
CA ILE A 241 -10.41 -9.05 19.22
C ILE A 241 -9.61 -10.16 18.54
N THR A 242 -10.31 -11.13 17.96
CA THR A 242 -9.65 -12.27 17.31
C THR A 242 -9.32 -11.95 15.86
N LEU A 243 -8.04 -11.95 15.49
CA LEU A 243 -7.62 -11.83 14.10
C LEU A 243 -7.81 -13.17 13.37
N ASN A 244 -8.80 -13.25 12.49
CA ASN A 244 -9.08 -14.45 11.69
C ASN A 244 -8.06 -14.63 10.58
N ALA A 245 -7.81 -13.56 9.81
CA ALA A 245 -6.85 -13.51 8.72
C ALA A 245 -6.28 -12.10 8.53
N SER A 246 -5.03 -12.03 8.07
CA SER A 246 -4.36 -10.80 7.62
C SER A 246 -4.10 -10.91 6.13
N PHE A 247 -4.38 -9.85 5.36
CA PHE A 247 -4.15 -9.78 3.91
C PHE A 247 -3.10 -8.72 3.59
N SER A 248 -1.82 -9.08 3.50
CA SER A 248 -1.23 -10.42 3.67
C SER A 248 -0.03 -10.47 4.62
N GLY A 249 0.20 -9.41 5.40
CA GLY A 249 1.32 -9.33 6.32
C GLY A 249 1.30 -10.45 7.35
N ASN A 250 2.43 -11.16 7.51
CA ASN A 250 2.57 -12.32 8.40
C ASN A 250 1.61 -13.49 8.12
N SER A 251 0.95 -13.52 6.95
CA SER A 251 -0.14 -14.45 6.69
C SER A 251 0.31 -15.87 6.34
N THR A 252 -0.60 -16.83 6.54
CA THR A 252 -0.53 -18.19 6.00
C THR A 252 -1.64 -18.45 4.98
N MET A 253 -1.46 -19.46 4.13
CA MET A 253 -2.49 -19.91 3.19
C MET A 253 -3.77 -20.35 3.91
N GLU A 254 -3.63 -21.02 5.05
CA GLU A 254 -4.79 -21.44 5.87
C GLU A 254 -5.64 -20.24 6.31
N GLN A 255 -5.02 -19.11 6.67
CA GLN A 255 -5.76 -17.89 7.00
C GLN A 255 -6.57 -17.37 5.82
N PHE A 256 -6.04 -17.42 4.60
CA PHE A 256 -6.82 -17.07 3.40
C PHE A 256 -7.95 -18.07 3.13
N GLU A 257 -7.68 -19.37 3.25
CA GLU A 257 -8.65 -20.44 3.02
C GLU A 257 -9.89 -20.27 3.90
N ARG A 258 -9.69 -19.82 5.16
CA ARG A 258 -10.75 -19.59 6.15
C ARG A 258 -11.24 -18.15 6.28
N ALA A 259 -10.82 -17.23 5.41
CA ALA A 259 -11.13 -15.82 5.58
C ALA A 259 -12.65 -15.53 5.58
N HIS A 260 -13.47 -16.37 4.96
CA HIS A 260 -14.93 -16.22 4.94
C HIS A 260 -15.64 -16.53 6.27
N THR A 261 -14.92 -17.02 7.29
CA THR A 261 -15.49 -17.34 8.60
C THR A 261 -15.50 -16.15 9.58
N ALA A 262 -14.86 -15.03 9.22
CA ALA A 262 -14.84 -13.81 10.02
C ALA A 262 -16.23 -13.16 10.17
N ASP A 263 -16.37 -12.29 11.16
CA ASP A 263 -17.59 -11.54 11.44
C ASP A 263 -17.54 -10.11 10.88
N LEU A 264 -16.34 -9.58 10.61
CA LEU A 264 -16.13 -8.26 10.01
C LEU A 264 -14.83 -8.21 9.19
N ASN A 265 -14.87 -7.55 8.05
CA ASN A 265 -13.68 -7.16 7.30
C ASN A 265 -13.34 -5.69 7.62
N VAL A 266 -12.10 -5.41 8.03
CA VAL A 266 -11.61 -4.03 8.18
C VAL A 266 -10.56 -3.73 7.12
N VAL A 267 -10.71 -2.62 6.40
CA VAL A 267 -9.87 -2.29 5.25
C VAL A 267 -8.84 -1.22 5.61
N MET A 268 -7.57 -1.60 5.63
CA MET A 268 -6.41 -0.70 5.76
C MET A 268 -6.10 -0.06 4.39
N CYS A 269 -5.44 -0.77 3.48
CA CYS A 269 -5.18 -0.25 2.14
C CYS A 269 -6.37 -0.46 1.22
N HIS A 270 -7.17 0.59 0.98
CA HIS A 270 -8.33 0.53 0.10
C HIS A 270 -7.97 0.06 -1.32
N ARG A 271 -7.02 0.76 -1.97
CA ARG A 271 -6.67 0.52 -3.39
C ARG A 271 -6.29 -0.92 -3.72
N SER A 272 -5.62 -1.62 -2.80
CA SER A 272 -5.09 -2.95 -3.10
C SER A 272 -6.04 -4.09 -2.78
N ILE A 273 -7.07 -3.88 -1.95
CA ILE A 273 -7.89 -4.98 -1.41
C ILE A 273 -9.40 -4.74 -1.46
N ASN A 274 -9.88 -3.55 -1.87
CA ASN A 274 -11.32 -3.27 -1.94
C ASN A 274 -12.09 -4.30 -2.76
N TYR A 275 -11.48 -4.86 -3.80
CA TYR A 275 -12.04 -5.92 -4.63
C TYR A 275 -12.44 -7.15 -3.81
N VAL A 276 -11.53 -7.67 -2.98
CA VAL A 276 -11.82 -8.80 -2.08
C VAL A 276 -12.86 -8.41 -1.02
N ALA A 277 -12.79 -7.20 -0.48
CA ALA A 277 -13.78 -6.73 0.51
C ALA A 277 -15.21 -6.77 -0.06
N GLU A 278 -15.41 -6.19 -1.25
CA GLU A 278 -16.70 -6.18 -1.97
C GLU A 278 -17.13 -7.60 -2.37
N MET A 279 -16.19 -8.41 -2.86
CA MET A 279 -16.50 -9.80 -3.26
C MET A 279 -16.86 -10.68 -2.06
N MET A 280 -16.21 -10.53 -0.91
CA MET A 280 -16.52 -11.28 0.31
C MET A 280 -17.85 -10.84 0.93
N GLU A 281 -18.18 -9.56 0.85
CA GLU A 281 -19.50 -9.08 1.24
C GLU A 281 -20.59 -9.73 0.38
N LYS A 282 -20.47 -9.65 -0.95
CA LYS A 282 -21.46 -10.20 -1.87
C LYS A 282 -21.57 -11.72 -1.79
N LYS A 283 -20.44 -12.43 -1.71
CA LYS A 283 -20.38 -13.90 -1.74
C LYS A 283 -20.71 -14.54 -0.40
N TYR A 284 -20.21 -13.98 0.72
CA TYR A 284 -20.28 -14.60 2.04
C TYR A 284 -21.10 -13.80 3.08
N GLY A 285 -21.50 -12.56 2.77
CA GLY A 285 -22.30 -11.72 3.66
C GLY A 285 -21.50 -11.02 4.76
N ILE A 286 -20.18 -10.87 4.59
CA ILE A 286 -19.28 -10.25 5.58
C ILE A 286 -19.20 -8.74 5.30
N PRO A 287 -19.73 -7.87 6.17
CA PRO A 287 -19.65 -6.44 5.96
C PRO A 287 -18.22 -5.95 6.08
N TRP A 288 -17.93 -4.79 5.50
CA TRP A 288 -16.65 -4.14 5.66
C TRP A 288 -16.76 -2.63 5.84
N PHE A 289 -15.75 -2.07 6.50
CA PHE A 289 -15.54 -0.63 6.52
C PHE A 289 -14.05 -0.28 6.54
N LYS A 290 -13.76 0.95 6.11
CA LYS A 290 -12.41 1.52 6.16
C LYS A 290 -11.96 1.76 7.62
N VAL A 291 -10.72 1.38 7.93
CA VAL A 291 -10.00 1.72 9.16
C VAL A 291 -8.68 2.41 8.83
N ASN A 292 -8.08 3.12 9.78
CA ASN A 292 -6.73 3.64 9.68
C ASN A 292 -5.99 3.38 11.00
N PHE A 293 -5.02 2.47 10.99
CA PHE A 293 -4.13 2.22 12.13
C PHE A 293 -2.77 2.91 11.98
N ILE A 294 -2.65 3.95 11.15
CA ILE A 294 -1.45 4.77 11.04
C ILE A 294 -1.74 6.09 11.77
N GLY A 295 -1.09 6.30 12.91
CA GLY A 295 -1.42 7.39 13.84
C GLY A 295 -2.05 6.88 15.13
N ALA A 296 -1.77 7.56 16.24
CA ALA A 296 -2.29 7.15 17.54
C ALA A 296 -3.79 7.44 17.64
N GLU A 297 -4.21 8.64 17.25
CA GLU A 297 -5.63 9.02 17.26
C GLU A 297 -6.43 8.23 16.21
N ALA A 298 -5.83 8.02 15.03
CA ALA A 298 -6.39 7.17 13.98
C ALA A 298 -6.67 5.75 14.46
N SER A 299 -5.70 5.16 15.18
CA SER A 299 -5.78 3.82 15.75
C SER A 299 -6.87 3.76 16.82
N ALA A 300 -6.91 4.73 17.73
CA ALA A 300 -7.97 4.84 18.74
C ALA A 300 -9.37 4.94 18.10
N LYS A 301 -9.54 5.80 17.08
CA LYS A 301 -10.79 5.91 16.31
C LYS A 301 -11.17 4.59 15.64
N SER A 302 -10.21 3.88 15.06
CA SER A 302 -10.44 2.60 14.39
C SER A 302 -10.83 1.49 15.38
N LEU A 303 -10.22 1.43 16.57
CA LEU A 303 -10.61 0.48 17.61
C LEU A 303 -12.02 0.75 18.14
N ARG A 304 -12.35 2.01 18.42
CA ARG A 304 -13.72 2.43 18.82
C ARG A 304 -14.74 1.99 17.80
N LYS A 305 -14.47 2.27 16.52
CA LYS A 305 -15.31 1.87 15.39
C LYS A 305 -15.55 0.36 15.32
N ILE A 306 -14.52 -0.45 15.58
CA ILE A 306 -14.64 -1.91 15.64
C ILE A 306 -15.48 -2.34 16.85
N ALA A 307 -15.24 -1.76 18.03
CA ALA A 307 -16.02 -2.06 19.23
C ALA A 307 -17.50 -1.71 19.08
N GLU A 308 -17.79 -0.53 18.51
CA GLU A 308 -19.14 -0.05 18.20
C GLU A 308 -19.88 -1.01 17.24
N TYR A 309 -19.20 -1.53 16.22
CA TYR A 309 -19.79 -2.52 15.30
C TYR A 309 -20.28 -3.78 16.04
N PHE A 310 -19.46 -4.31 16.95
CA PHE A 310 -19.82 -5.50 17.72
C PHE A 310 -20.87 -5.20 18.79
N GLY A 311 -20.89 -3.97 19.33
CA GLY A 311 -21.89 -3.50 20.29
C GLY A 311 -21.86 -4.24 21.64
N ASP A 312 -20.71 -4.84 21.98
CA ASP A 312 -20.50 -5.56 23.24
C ASP A 312 -19.87 -4.62 24.28
N GLN A 313 -20.49 -4.53 25.46
CA GLN A 313 -20.06 -3.59 26.49
C GLN A 313 -18.68 -3.95 27.07
N GLU A 314 -18.35 -5.24 27.22
CA GLU A 314 -17.04 -5.67 27.72
C GLU A 314 -15.94 -5.27 26.72
N LEU A 315 -16.20 -5.44 25.42
CA LEU A 315 -15.30 -5.01 24.37
C LEU A 315 -15.11 -3.48 24.35
N LEU A 316 -16.19 -2.71 24.43
CA LEU A 316 -16.14 -1.25 24.48
C LEU A 316 -15.28 -0.75 25.64
N ASP A 317 -15.54 -1.26 26.85
CA ASP A 317 -14.80 -0.88 28.06
C ASP A 317 -13.33 -1.28 27.96
N ARG A 318 -13.04 -2.48 27.44
CA ARG A 318 -11.67 -2.96 27.26
C ARG A 318 -10.91 -2.13 26.21
N VAL A 319 -11.56 -1.76 25.11
CA VAL A 319 -10.96 -0.91 24.07
C VAL A 319 -10.61 0.46 24.63
N GLU A 320 -11.51 1.12 25.37
CA GLU A 320 -11.18 2.42 26.01
C GLU A 320 -10.06 2.30 27.04
N CYS A 321 -10.03 1.21 27.82
CA CYS A 321 -8.94 0.96 28.77
C CYS A 321 -7.58 0.82 28.07
N VAL A 322 -7.53 0.05 26.98
CA VAL A 322 -6.32 -0.12 26.17
C VAL A 322 -5.90 1.20 25.53
N ILE A 323 -6.83 1.95 24.92
CA ILE A 323 -6.55 3.25 24.33
C ILE A 323 -5.96 4.21 25.38
N ALA A 324 -6.57 4.29 26.56
CA ALA A 324 -6.11 5.17 27.63
C ALA A 324 -4.68 4.82 28.10
N GLU A 325 -4.37 3.52 28.22
CA GLU A 325 -3.03 3.06 28.60
C GLU A 325 -1.97 3.41 27.54
N GLU A 326 -2.26 3.12 26.26
CA GLU A 326 -1.31 3.32 25.17
C GLU A 326 -1.05 4.82 24.90
N LEU A 327 -2.09 5.66 25.00
CA LEU A 327 -1.99 7.10 24.75
C LEU A 327 -1.11 7.84 25.78
N LEU A 328 -0.87 7.29 26.98
CA LEU A 328 0.03 7.91 27.96
C LEU A 328 1.45 8.06 27.42
N ASN A 329 1.97 7.03 26.75
CA ASN A 329 3.32 7.06 26.18
C ASN A 329 3.38 7.91 24.91
N VAL A 330 2.31 7.90 24.12
CA VAL A 330 2.16 8.75 22.93
C VAL A 330 2.21 10.22 23.35
N GLN A 331 1.38 10.62 24.32
CA GLN A 331 1.31 12.00 24.79
C GLN A 331 2.63 12.47 25.37
N LYS A 332 3.29 11.65 26.19
CA LYS A 332 4.62 11.97 26.72
C LYS A 332 5.63 12.26 25.60
N THR A 333 5.61 11.45 24.53
CA THR A 333 6.53 11.61 23.40
C THR A 333 6.19 12.86 22.59
N ILE A 334 4.91 13.12 22.35
CA ILE A 334 4.46 14.25 21.54
C ILE A 334 4.74 15.59 22.24
N ASP A 335 4.57 15.65 23.57
CA ASP A 335 4.88 16.84 24.38
C ASP A 335 6.37 17.20 24.29
N GLU A 336 7.23 16.19 24.18
CA GLU A 336 8.67 16.38 24.01
C GLU A 336 9.04 16.83 22.59
N ILE A 337 8.44 16.21 21.55
CA ILE A 337 8.87 16.38 20.14
C ILE A 337 8.20 17.56 19.46
N ARG A 338 6.89 17.75 19.66
CA ARG A 338 6.08 18.73 18.92
C ARG A 338 6.67 20.15 18.93
N PRO A 339 7.24 20.68 20.03
CA PRO A 339 7.87 22.00 20.01
C PRO A 339 9.01 22.16 18.98
N ARG A 340 9.60 21.06 18.50
CA ARG A 340 10.67 21.05 17.48
C ARG A 340 10.18 20.77 16.06
N THR A 341 8.92 20.40 15.89
CA THR A 341 8.31 20.07 14.58
C THR A 341 7.15 20.98 14.22
N ASP A 342 6.56 21.70 15.19
CA ASP A 342 5.40 22.56 14.96
C ASP A 342 5.67 23.61 13.88
N GLY A 343 4.73 23.73 12.94
CA GLY A 343 4.81 24.63 11.80
C GLY A 343 5.72 24.18 10.66
N LYS A 344 6.44 23.05 10.79
CA LYS A 344 7.25 22.50 9.69
C LYS A 344 6.39 21.94 8.57
N MET A 345 6.94 21.93 7.37
CA MET A 345 6.22 21.61 6.15
C MET A 345 6.58 20.22 5.61
N ALA A 346 5.58 19.40 5.27
CA ALA A 346 5.74 18.07 4.70
C ALA A 346 5.16 17.98 3.28
N MET A 347 5.75 17.14 2.44
CA MET A 347 5.21 16.74 1.14
C MET A 347 5.25 15.23 1.01
N MET A 348 4.24 14.60 0.41
CA MET A 348 4.13 13.14 0.40
C MET A 348 3.68 12.57 -0.95
N PHE A 349 4.48 11.67 -1.51
CA PHE A 349 4.18 10.98 -2.77
C PHE A 349 4.51 9.51 -2.64
N VAL A 350 3.49 8.67 -2.57
CA VAL A 350 3.62 7.25 -2.20
C VAL A 350 2.73 6.42 -3.15
N GLY A 351 2.66 5.10 -2.98
CA GLY A 351 1.92 4.21 -3.88
C GLY A 351 0.45 4.57 -4.14
N GLY A 352 -0.45 4.24 -3.21
CA GLY A 352 -1.91 4.40 -3.43
C GLY A 352 -2.78 4.41 -2.16
N SER A 353 -2.19 4.69 -0.99
CA SER A 353 -2.94 4.75 0.28
C SER A 353 -2.22 5.56 1.36
N ARG A 354 -0.93 5.32 1.57
CA ARG A 354 -0.17 5.94 2.67
C ARG A 354 -0.10 7.47 2.59
N ALA A 355 -0.14 8.05 1.39
CA ALA A 355 -0.13 9.50 1.25
C ALA A 355 -1.37 10.17 1.88
N HIS A 356 -2.46 9.43 2.08
CA HIS A 356 -3.57 9.90 2.90
C HIS A 356 -3.30 9.69 4.38
N HIS A 357 -3.09 8.46 4.81
CA HIS A 357 -3.06 8.10 6.23
C HIS A 357 -1.95 8.79 7.02
N TYR A 358 -0.78 9.02 6.42
CA TYR A 358 0.35 9.65 7.10
C TYR A 358 0.17 11.14 7.34
N GLN A 359 -0.83 11.79 6.71
CA GLN A 359 -1.13 13.20 6.98
C GLN A 359 -1.55 13.41 8.44
N GLU A 360 -2.24 12.42 9.02
CA GLU A 360 -2.68 12.45 10.42
C GLU A 360 -1.47 12.47 11.37
N LEU A 361 -0.49 11.58 11.17
CA LEU A 361 0.77 11.56 11.92
C LEU A 361 1.53 12.89 11.83
N PHE A 362 1.57 13.53 10.65
CA PHE A 362 2.19 14.84 10.50
C PHE A 362 1.39 15.94 11.23
N SER A 363 0.07 15.88 11.19
CA SER A 363 -0.81 16.80 11.91
C SER A 363 -0.64 16.67 13.44
N GLU A 364 -0.51 15.45 13.95
CA GLU A 364 -0.20 15.18 15.37
C GLU A 364 1.11 15.88 15.79
N LEU A 365 2.13 15.88 14.92
CA LEU A 365 3.41 16.61 15.10
C LEU A 365 3.34 18.13 14.89
N GLY A 366 2.15 18.69 14.61
CA GLY A 366 1.98 20.11 14.30
C GLY A 366 2.54 20.52 12.93
N MET A 367 2.84 19.56 12.05
CA MET A 367 3.37 19.80 10.71
C MET A 367 2.24 20.03 9.70
N ARG A 368 2.54 20.78 8.64
CA ARG A 368 1.59 21.10 7.56
C ARG A 368 1.93 20.33 6.30
N THR A 369 0.98 19.57 5.77
CA THR A 369 1.12 18.91 4.46
C THR A 369 0.84 19.91 3.33
N LEU A 370 1.82 20.12 2.44
CA LEU A 370 1.70 21.06 1.31
C LEU A 370 1.21 20.40 0.04
N SER A 371 1.60 19.15 -0.14
CA SER A 371 1.23 18.39 -1.31
C SER A 371 1.18 16.91 -0.98
N ALA A 372 0.18 16.24 -1.53
CA ALA A 372 0.04 14.80 -1.42
C ALA A 372 -0.31 14.19 -2.79
N GLY A 373 0.13 12.95 -3.01
CA GLY A 373 -0.10 12.29 -4.28
C GLY A 373 0.16 10.80 -4.25
N TYR A 374 -0.38 10.14 -5.26
CA TYR A 374 -0.22 8.71 -5.47
C TYR A 374 0.52 8.44 -6.77
N GLU A 375 1.32 7.37 -6.76
CA GLU A 375 1.80 6.74 -7.97
C GLU A 375 0.62 6.21 -8.78
N PHE A 376 -0.27 5.44 -8.14
CA PHE A 376 -1.26 4.60 -8.83
C PHE A 376 -2.63 4.56 -8.14
N GLY A 377 -2.95 5.60 -7.38
CA GLY A 377 -4.32 5.79 -6.87
C GLY A 377 -5.31 5.90 -8.03
N HIS A 378 -6.53 5.45 -7.80
CA HIS A 378 -7.64 5.74 -8.71
C HIS A 378 -8.40 6.96 -8.19
N ARG A 379 -9.38 7.45 -8.97
CA ARG A 379 -10.20 8.59 -8.57
C ARG A 379 -10.88 8.38 -7.22
N ASP A 380 -11.37 7.19 -6.94
CA ASP A 380 -11.97 6.82 -5.65
C ASP A 380 -11.00 6.94 -4.46
N ASP A 381 -9.69 6.86 -4.68
CA ASP A 381 -8.72 7.04 -3.59
C ASP A 381 -8.44 8.51 -3.27
N TYR A 382 -8.67 9.39 -4.24
CA TYR A 382 -8.56 10.85 -4.10
C TYR A 382 -9.88 11.48 -3.68
N GLU A 383 -10.94 11.15 -4.41
CA GLU A 383 -12.26 11.79 -4.40
C GLU A 383 -13.31 10.98 -3.63
N GLY A 384 -12.98 9.78 -3.17
CA GLY A 384 -13.87 8.88 -2.44
C GLY A 384 -14.72 7.97 -3.34
N ARG A 385 -15.21 6.87 -2.77
CA ARG A 385 -15.95 5.82 -3.49
C ARG A 385 -17.23 6.31 -4.16
N ARG A 386 -17.80 7.42 -3.68
CA ARG A 386 -18.94 8.12 -4.30
C ARG A 386 -18.76 8.41 -5.79
N VAL A 387 -17.52 8.51 -6.29
CA VAL A 387 -17.27 8.77 -7.72
C VAL A 387 -17.13 7.52 -8.58
N ILE A 388 -17.09 6.31 -8.01
CA ILE A 388 -16.96 5.03 -8.75
C ILE A 388 -17.94 4.93 -9.93
N PRO A 389 -19.24 5.26 -9.79
CA PRO A 389 -20.18 5.19 -10.91
C PRO A 389 -19.83 6.11 -12.10
N THR A 390 -18.97 7.10 -11.89
CA THR A 390 -18.53 8.07 -12.91
C THR A 390 -17.15 7.75 -13.48
N ILE A 391 -16.46 6.71 -12.97
CA ILE A 391 -15.15 6.31 -13.45
C ILE A 391 -15.32 5.60 -14.80
N GLN A 392 -14.71 6.16 -15.83
CA GLN A 392 -14.63 5.52 -17.13
C GLN A 392 -13.43 4.58 -17.14
N VAL A 393 -13.65 3.31 -17.49
CA VAL A 393 -12.58 2.34 -17.65
C VAL A 393 -11.73 2.73 -18.86
N ASP A 394 -10.46 3.06 -18.62
CA ASP A 394 -9.52 3.44 -19.66
C ASP A 394 -9.17 2.24 -20.57
N ALA A 395 -8.89 2.51 -21.85
CA ALA A 395 -8.57 1.49 -22.84
C ALA A 395 -7.35 0.64 -22.46
N ASP A 396 -6.39 1.20 -21.72
CA ASP A 396 -5.18 0.49 -21.27
C ASP A 396 -5.46 -0.48 -20.09
N SER A 397 -6.63 -0.36 -19.42
CA SER A 397 -7.02 -1.19 -18.27
C SER A 397 -8.26 -2.08 -18.52
N ARG A 398 -8.94 -1.93 -19.66
CA ARG A 398 -10.18 -2.69 -19.98
C ARG A 398 -10.01 -4.21 -20.07
N ASN A 399 -8.77 -4.69 -20.27
CA ASN A 399 -8.46 -6.11 -20.39
C ASN A 399 -8.12 -6.76 -19.03
N ILE A 400 -8.18 -5.99 -17.94
CA ILE A 400 -8.11 -6.56 -16.59
C ILE A 400 -9.48 -7.20 -16.32
N GLU A 401 -9.47 -8.49 -16.02
CA GLU A 401 -10.69 -9.25 -15.77
C GLU A 401 -11.48 -8.67 -14.59
N GLU A 402 -12.76 -8.40 -14.79
CA GLU A 402 -13.69 -8.10 -13.71
C GLU A 402 -14.43 -9.38 -13.33
N LEU A 403 -14.23 -9.83 -12.09
CA LEU A 403 -14.89 -11.03 -11.60
C LEU A 403 -16.30 -10.69 -11.11
N THR A 404 -17.31 -11.30 -11.73
CA THR A 404 -18.67 -11.31 -11.15
C THR A 404 -18.76 -12.45 -10.15
N VAL A 405 -18.95 -12.11 -8.87
CA VAL A 405 -19.26 -13.10 -7.83
C VAL A 405 -20.75 -13.11 -7.54
N GLU A 406 -21.27 -14.29 -7.21
CA GLU A 406 -22.64 -14.49 -6.74
C GLU A 406 -22.63 -14.90 -5.28
N ARG A 407 -23.81 -14.80 -4.65
CA ARG A 407 -24.03 -15.27 -3.29
C ARG A 407 -23.77 -16.79 -3.24
N ASP A 408 -22.97 -17.22 -2.28
CA ASP A 408 -22.76 -18.65 -2.01
C ASP A 408 -23.98 -19.20 -1.25
N GLU A 409 -24.69 -20.19 -1.81
CA GLU A 409 -25.94 -20.68 -1.22
C GLU A 409 -25.73 -21.36 0.15
N GLU A 410 -24.58 -22.00 0.36
CA GLU A 410 -24.27 -22.74 1.58
C GLU A 410 -23.53 -21.87 2.61
N LYS A 411 -22.61 -21.01 2.13
CA LYS A 411 -21.69 -20.26 2.99
C LYS A 411 -22.11 -18.83 3.26
N TYR A 412 -23.09 -18.29 2.54
CA TYR A 412 -23.56 -16.93 2.79
C TYR A 412 -24.29 -16.83 4.12
N ARG A 413 -23.82 -15.93 4.97
CA ARG A 413 -24.47 -15.57 6.22
C ARG A 413 -24.30 -14.08 6.47
N ALA A 414 -25.37 -13.30 6.37
CA ALA A 414 -25.33 -11.90 6.78
C ALA A 414 -24.97 -11.82 8.27
N ARG A 415 -23.97 -11.00 8.63
CA ARG A 415 -23.52 -10.85 10.03
C ARG A 415 -24.38 -9.88 10.83
N LYS A 416 -25.07 -8.97 10.13
CA LYS A 416 -26.01 -7.98 10.66
C LYS A 416 -27.19 -7.86 9.68
N THR A 417 -28.38 -7.52 10.16
CA THR A 417 -29.51 -7.16 9.29
C THR A 417 -29.32 -5.75 8.72
N GLU A 418 -30.09 -5.38 7.70
CA GLU A 418 -30.06 -4.03 7.13
C GLU A 418 -30.46 -2.98 8.18
N GLU A 419 -31.43 -3.28 9.04
CA GLU A 419 -31.86 -2.39 10.13
C GLU A 419 -30.75 -2.19 11.16
N GLU A 420 -30.00 -3.25 11.50
CA GLU A 420 -28.85 -3.14 12.41
C GLU A 420 -27.72 -2.31 11.78
N ILE A 421 -27.45 -2.48 10.49
CA ILE A 421 -26.46 -1.68 9.76
C ILE A 421 -26.87 -0.19 9.75
N VAL A 422 -28.15 0.10 9.52
CA VAL A 422 -28.68 1.48 9.55
C VAL A 422 -28.63 2.06 10.96
N ALA A 423 -28.94 1.27 11.99
CA ALA A 423 -28.87 1.69 13.38
C ALA A 423 -27.43 1.99 13.84
N LEU A 424 -26.45 1.24 13.31
CA LEU A 424 -25.01 1.51 13.43
C LEU A 424 -24.54 2.66 12.50
N GLY A 425 -25.46 3.48 12.00
CA GLY A 425 -25.15 4.58 11.08
C GLY A 425 -23.96 5.43 11.52
N GLY A 426 -23.15 5.86 10.56
CA GLY A 426 -21.92 6.64 10.82
C GLY A 426 -20.63 5.82 10.83
N LEU A 427 -20.70 4.49 10.85
CA LEU A 427 -19.50 3.64 10.67
C LEU A 427 -18.99 3.58 9.22
N GLY A 428 -19.67 4.17 8.24
CA GLY A 428 -19.18 4.22 6.84
C GLY A 428 -18.95 2.83 6.25
N PHE A 429 -19.94 1.95 6.35
CA PHE A 429 -19.93 0.65 5.69
C PHE A 429 -19.79 0.81 4.18
N ASN A 430 -18.97 -0.03 3.58
CA ASN A 430 -18.74 -0.07 2.12
C ASN A 430 -18.27 1.25 1.52
N ASP A 431 -17.68 2.12 2.33
CA ASP A 431 -17.32 3.48 1.94
C ASP A 431 -15.88 3.86 2.34
N TYR A 432 -15.39 4.88 1.65
CA TYR A 432 -14.11 5.54 1.84
C TYR A 432 -14.19 6.92 1.18
N GLU A 433 -13.94 7.97 1.96
CA GLU A 433 -14.20 9.35 1.55
C GLU A 433 -13.14 9.94 0.60
N GLY A 434 -11.97 9.29 0.50
CA GLY A 434 -10.85 9.70 -0.33
C GLY A 434 -9.93 10.71 0.37
N MET A 435 -8.69 10.82 -0.12
CA MET A 435 -7.65 11.66 0.47
C MET A 435 -8.00 13.14 0.51
N MET A 436 -8.70 13.66 -0.51
CA MET A 436 -8.91 15.10 -0.67
C MET A 436 -9.87 15.68 0.36
N VAL A 437 -10.66 14.86 1.07
CA VAL A 437 -11.56 15.34 2.13
C VAL A 437 -10.78 15.84 3.34
N ASP A 438 -9.61 15.25 3.62
CA ASP A 438 -8.78 15.59 4.78
C ASP A 438 -7.65 16.58 4.44
N MET A 439 -7.61 17.10 3.21
CA MET A 439 -6.58 18.04 2.76
C MET A 439 -6.98 19.50 3.01
N ALA A 440 -6.01 20.32 3.44
CA ALA A 440 -6.24 21.74 3.66
C ALA A 440 -6.36 22.53 2.34
N LYS A 441 -7.15 23.61 2.35
CA LYS A 441 -7.22 24.55 1.22
C LYS A 441 -5.82 25.09 0.87
N GLY A 442 -5.53 25.20 -0.42
CA GLY A 442 -4.26 25.69 -0.94
C GLY A 442 -3.15 24.63 -1.00
N THR A 443 -3.49 23.35 -0.82
CA THR A 443 -2.55 22.24 -1.03
C THR A 443 -2.58 21.75 -2.48
N LEU A 444 -1.52 21.05 -2.88
CA LEU A 444 -1.39 20.42 -4.21
C LEU A 444 -1.71 18.92 -4.13
N VAL A 445 -2.61 18.46 -5.00
CA VAL A 445 -2.88 17.03 -5.21
C VAL A 445 -2.33 16.64 -6.57
N ILE A 446 -1.38 15.70 -6.61
CA ILE A 446 -0.69 15.33 -7.85
C ILE A 446 -0.71 13.81 -8.04
N ASP A 447 -1.26 13.34 -9.16
CA ASP A 447 -1.19 11.93 -9.58
C ASP A 447 0.03 11.69 -10.49
N ASP A 448 0.73 10.56 -10.29
CA ASP A 448 1.92 10.15 -11.04
C ASP A 448 2.98 11.27 -11.12
N LEU A 449 3.42 11.76 -9.94
CA LEU A 449 4.42 12.83 -9.84
C LEU A 449 5.70 12.46 -10.59
N SER A 450 6.06 13.27 -11.57
CA SER A 450 7.32 13.15 -12.30
C SER A 450 8.51 13.70 -11.54
N HIS A 451 9.71 13.30 -11.94
CA HIS A 451 10.96 13.85 -11.40
C HIS A 451 11.05 15.39 -11.53
N TYR A 452 10.70 15.94 -12.70
CA TYR A 452 10.76 17.40 -12.93
C TYR A 452 9.75 18.17 -12.06
N GLU A 453 8.53 17.65 -11.91
CA GLU A 453 7.52 18.25 -11.03
C GLU A 453 8.01 18.25 -9.56
N MET A 454 8.60 17.15 -9.12
CA MET A 454 9.20 17.03 -7.77
C MET A 454 10.32 18.05 -7.55
N GLU A 455 11.28 18.18 -8.48
CA GLU A 455 12.37 19.16 -8.35
C GLU A 455 11.82 20.58 -8.19
N LYS A 456 10.78 20.93 -8.96
CA LYS A 456 10.15 22.25 -8.87
C LYS A 456 9.37 22.47 -7.58
N LEU A 457 8.78 21.43 -6.99
CA LEU A 457 8.18 21.54 -5.66
C LEU A 457 9.25 21.92 -4.63
N ILE A 458 10.40 21.25 -4.68
CA ILE A 458 11.50 21.46 -3.74
C ILE A 458 12.13 22.84 -3.93
N GLU A 459 12.39 23.25 -5.16
CA GLU A 459 12.97 24.55 -5.51
C GLU A 459 12.07 25.73 -5.07
N ILE A 460 10.75 25.60 -5.21
CA ILE A 460 9.83 26.71 -4.91
C ILE A 460 9.44 26.75 -3.44
N TYR A 461 9.18 25.58 -2.82
CA TYR A 461 8.58 25.54 -1.49
C TYR A 461 9.55 25.15 -0.37
N HIS A 462 10.70 24.55 -0.69
CA HIS A 462 11.72 24.13 0.29
C HIS A 462 11.10 23.46 1.55
N PRO A 463 10.37 22.34 1.40
CA PRO A 463 9.70 21.69 2.52
C PRO A 463 10.73 21.24 3.57
N ASP A 464 10.33 21.18 4.84
CA ASP A 464 11.22 20.72 5.90
C ASP A 464 11.37 19.19 5.90
N VAL A 465 10.46 18.46 5.24
CA VAL A 465 10.61 17.03 4.92
C VAL A 465 9.86 16.66 3.65
N PHE A 466 10.48 15.85 2.82
CA PHE A 466 9.83 15.18 1.70
C PHE A 466 9.61 13.71 2.03
N CYS A 467 8.52 13.11 1.57
CA CYS A 467 8.19 11.73 1.85
C CYS A 467 7.89 10.99 0.55
N ALA A 468 8.69 9.98 0.22
CA ALA A 468 8.50 9.18 -1.00
C ALA A 468 9.15 7.79 -0.89
N GLY A 469 9.69 7.27 -1.99
CA GLY A 469 10.39 5.99 -2.07
C GLY A 469 11.91 6.13 -2.18
N ILE A 470 12.56 4.99 -2.43
CA ILE A 470 14.03 4.91 -2.54
C ILE A 470 14.59 5.63 -3.77
N LYS A 471 13.80 5.70 -4.86
CA LYS A 471 14.23 6.32 -6.12
C LYS A 471 14.36 7.83 -5.97
N GLU A 472 13.50 8.42 -5.13
CA GLU A 472 13.46 9.85 -4.85
C GLU A 472 14.42 10.23 -3.71
N LYS A 473 14.69 9.31 -2.76
CA LYS A 473 15.49 9.57 -1.55
C LYS A 473 16.74 10.40 -1.81
N TYR A 474 17.62 9.90 -2.67
CA TYR A 474 18.94 10.48 -2.79
C TYR A 474 18.96 11.75 -3.65
N CYS A 475 18.06 11.89 -4.63
CA CYS A 475 17.98 13.15 -5.38
C CYS A 475 17.44 14.28 -4.49
N VAL A 476 16.42 14.01 -3.67
CA VAL A 476 15.89 15.01 -2.73
C VAL A 476 16.92 15.40 -1.67
N GLN A 477 17.63 14.41 -1.09
CA GLN A 477 18.70 14.69 -0.12
C GLN A 477 19.86 15.48 -0.73
N LYS A 478 20.17 15.28 -2.01
CA LYS A 478 21.18 16.08 -2.74
C LYS A 478 20.73 17.53 -2.97
N MET A 479 19.42 17.81 -2.97
CA MET A 479 18.87 19.17 -2.97
C MET A 479 18.83 19.80 -1.56
N GLY A 480 19.34 19.10 -0.55
CA GLY A 480 19.44 19.58 0.82
C GLY A 480 18.18 19.46 1.66
N ILE A 481 17.21 18.66 1.20
CA ILE A 481 15.96 18.39 1.92
C ILE A 481 16.00 16.97 2.49
N PRO A 482 15.66 16.75 3.78
CA PRO A 482 15.52 15.41 4.32
C PRO A 482 14.38 14.67 3.62
N LEU A 483 14.61 13.37 3.36
CA LEU A 483 13.58 12.48 2.83
C LEU A 483 13.31 11.31 3.78
N LYS A 484 12.05 11.10 4.14
CA LYS A 484 11.56 9.89 4.81
C LYS A 484 10.96 8.93 3.78
N GLN A 485 11.44 7.69 3.75
CA GLN A 485 10.83 6.65 2.93
C GLN A 485 9.57 6.13 3.59
N LEU A 486 8.40 6.36 3.00
CA LEU A 486 7.13 5.83 3.51
C LEU A 486 6.76 4.46 2.93
N HIS A 487 7.61 3.88 2.07
CA HIS A 487 7.46 2.49 1.61
C HIS A 487 8.23 1.50 2.49
N SER A 488 9.51 1.78 2.76
CA SER A 488 10.44 0.91 3.49
C SER A 488 10.68 1.36 4.94
N TYR A 489 10.15 2.52 5.33
CA TYR A 489 10.35 3.16 6.63
C TYR A 489 11.82 3.50 6.94
N ASP A 490 12.65 3.64 5.91
CA ASP A 490 14.10 3.76 6.03
C ASP A 490 14.70 2.62 6.87
N TYR A 491 14.18 1.42 6.67
CA TYR A 491 14.56 0.22 7.41
C TYR A 491 14.20 0.23 8.90
N GLY A 492 13.42 1.22 9.36
CA GLY A 492 12.81 1.29 10.70
C GLY A 492 11.43 0.65 10.76
N GLY A 493 10.52 1.27 11.51
CA GLY A 493 9.19 0.73 11.82
C GLY A 493 9.16 -0.09 13.12
N PRO A 494 7.99 -0.57 13.54
CA PRO A 494 6.67 -0.35 12.91
C PRO A 494 6.24 1.12 12.99
N TYR A 495 5.30 1.52 12.14
CA TYR A 495 4.62 2.83 12.14
C TYR A 495 3.10 2.73 12.32
N ALA A 496 2.54 1.53 12.27
CA ALA A 496 1.17 1.29 12.66
C ALA A 496 1.00 1.22 14.19
N GLY A 497 -0.19 1.54 14.68
CA GLY A 497 -0.53 1.51 16.10
C GLY A 497 0.09 2.65 16.91
N PHE A 498 -0.03 2.54 18.23
CA PHE A 498 0.43 3.56 19.17
C PHE A 498 1.96 3.61 19.28
N GLU A 499 2.61 2.45 19.42
CA GLU A 499 4.08 2.38 19.42
C GLU A 499 4.65 2.81 18.07
N GLY A 500 3.96 2.48 16.98
CA GLY A 500 4.36 2.93 15.65
C GLY A 500 4.30 4.43 15.47
N ALA A 501 3.29 5.10 16.04
CA ALA A 501 3.22 6.56 16.05
C ALA A 501 4.42 7.18 16.78
N ILE A 502 4.77 6.65 17.96
CA ILE A 502 5.96 7.07 18.74
C ILE A 502 7.24 6.92 17.90
N ASN A 503 7.42 5.78 17.23
CA ASN A 503 8.57 5.54 16.36
C ASN A 503 8.63 6.53 15.20
N PHE A 504 7.48 6.81 14.58
CA PHE A 504 7.39 7.80 13.52
C PHE A 504 7.77 9.20 14.01
N TYR A 505 7.25 9.63 15.16
CA TYR A 505 7.56 10.94 15.73
C TYR A 505 9.06 11.12 15.95
N LYS A 506 9.71 10.13 16.57
CA LYS A 506 11.16 10.12 16.83
C LYS A 506 11.95 10.19 15.52
N ASP A 507 11.54 9.41 14.52
CA ASP A 507 12.19 9.39 13.22
C ASP A 507 12.06 10.72 12.48
N ILE A 508 10.87 11.32 12.49
CA ILE A 508 10.65 12.64 11.89
C ILE A 508 11.49 13.70 12.62
N ASP A 509 11.42 13.78 13.95
CA ASP A 509 12.21 14.72 14.75
C ASP A 509 13.70 14.63 14.40
N MET A 510 14.25 13.42 14.39
CA MET A 510 15.65 13.16 14.05
C MET A 510 16.01 13.70 12.66
N ILE A 511 15.23 13.37 11.63
CA ILE A 511 15.59 13.75 10.26
C ILE A 511 15.39 15.25 9.98
N VAL A 512 14.42 15.90 10.62
CA VAL A 512 14.15 17.33 10.37
C VAL A 512 14.96 18.27 11.28
N ASN A 513 15.54 17.77 12.37
CA ASN A 513 16.33 18.56 13.31
C ASN A 513 17.82 18.22 13.35
N THR A 514 18.28 17.21 12.61
CA THR A 514 19.71 16.90 12.50
C THR A 514 20.52 18.07 11.94
N SER A 515 21.74 18.25 12.46
CA SER A 515 22.63 19.37 12.09
C SER A 515 23.23 19.23 10.69
N VAL A 516 23.24 18.03 10.10
CA VAL A 516 23.90 17.77 8.81
C VAL A 516 23.37 18.67 7.69
N TRP A 517 22.08 19.02 7.70
CA TRP A 517 21.47 19.91 6.69
C TRP A 517 22.05 21.33 6.73
N LYS A 518 22.57 21.77 7.88
CA LYS A 518 23.23 23.09 8.04
C LYS A 518 24.69 23.08 7.55
N LEU A 519 25.24 21.90 7.26
CA LEU A 519 26.63 21.69 6.88
C LEU A 519 26.81 21.39 5.38
N ILE A 520 25.75 21.55 4.57
CA ILE A 520 25.80 21.29 3.13
C ILE A 520 26.67 22.31 2.41
N LYS A 521 26.49 23.59 2.72
CA LYS A 521 27.23 24.68 2.09
C LYS A 521 28.65 24.70 2.67
N ALA A 522 29.66 24.65 1.81
CA ALA A 522 31.04 24.67 2.29
C ALA A 522 31.39 26.05 2.88
N PRO A 523 32.23 26.13 3.93
CA PRO A 523 32.56 27.42 4.56
C PRO A 523 33.10 28.47 3.58
N TRP A 524 33.93 28.05 2.62
CA TRP A 524 34.52 28.92 1.60
C TRP A 524 33.54 29.47 0.55
N GLU A 525 32.29 28.96 0.49
CA GLU A 525 31.25 29.51 -0.38
C GLU A 525 30.42 30.59 0.33
N ALA A 526 30.54 30.70 1.66
CA ALA A 526 29.87 31.70 2.48
C ALA A 526 30.81 32.81 2.94
N GLU A 527 32.11 32.51 3.04
CA GLU A 527 33.14 33.45 3.44
C GLU A 527 33.93 33.96 2.23
N PRO A 528 34.38 35.22 2.22
CA PRO A 528 35.29 35.71 1.18
C PRO A 528 36.60 34.93 1.26
N VAL A 529 36.98 34.25 0.18
CA VAL A 529 38.28 33.57 0.06
C VAL A 529 39.17 34.26 -0.96
N ILE A 530 40.49 34.23 -0.70
CA ILE A 530 41.51 34.65 -1.67
C ILE A 530 41.80 33.44 -2.54
N GLU A 531 41.35 33.47 -3.80
CA GLU A 531 41.71 32.48 -4.81
C GLU A 531 43.00 32.89 -5.52
N ALA A 532 43.93 31.95 -5.68
CA ALA A 532 45.13 32.11 -6.47
C ALA A 532 45.06 31.14 -7.65
N GLU A 533 45.14 31.66 -8.87
CA GLU A 533 45.28 30.86 -10.08
C GLU A 533 46.76 30.76 -10.48
N TYR A 534 47.17 29.61 -11.01
CA TYR A 534 48.48 29.49 -11.65
C TYR A 534 48.52 30.38 -12.88
N ALA A 535 49.55 31.20 -13.01
CA ALA A 535 49.81 31.93 -14.25
C ALA A 535 49.98 30.92 -15.40
N ALA A 536 49.17 31.07 -16.45
CA ALA A 536 49.13 30.20 -17.62
C ALA A 536 50.46 30.10 -18.36
#